data_AF-A0AAQ6IKF4-F1
#
_entry.id   AF-A0AAQ6IKF4-F1
#
_cell.length_a   1.000
_cell.length_b   1.000
_cell.length_c   1.000
_cell.angle_alpha   90.00
_cell.angle_beta   90.00
_cell.angle_gamma   90.00
#
_symmetry.space_group_name_H-M   'P 1'
#
loop_
_entity.id
_entity.type
_entity.pdbx_description
1 polymer ?
#
loop_
_entity_poly.entity_id
_entity_poly.type
_entity_poly.pdbx_seq_one_letter_code
_entity_poly.pdbx_strand_id
1 'polypeptide(L)'
;MGHRQSTIELKNYCSDYKLINPSHYTYRGSLNTPFPDEIGPSESGISVFTKTAGTFCRSVGVVTYDLLKNSTEENQGKLAIMFSNPFDFNLYSNLFAVGVLDINTKCDYDLYTKMYYEAEGGYLRRAARDGGLTYTSERVTITATMTDTYEPDLRVQVHQN
;
A
#
# COMPACT_ATOMS: atom_id res chain seq x y z
N MET A 1 -18.20 20.24 6.18
CA MET A 1 -17.99 18.97 5.45
C MET A 1 -16.56 18.53 5.72
N GLY A 2 -16.38 17.45 6.50
CA GLY A 2 -15.05 17.01 6.96
C GLY A 2 -14.20 16.45 5.82
N HIS A 3 -12.93 16.85 5.80
CA HIS A 3 -11.92 16.46 4.82
C HIS A 3 -11.50 15.00 5.10
N ARG A 4 -12.24 14.02 4.57
CA ARG A 4 -11.93 12.59 4.80
C ARG A 4 -10.68 12.18 4.03
N GLN A 5 -9.58 12.00 4.74
CA GLN A 5 -8.27 11.60 4.22
C GLN A 5 -7.97 10.13 4.54
N SER A 6 -7.14 9.50 3.72
CA SER A 6 -6.56 8.19 3.97
C SER A 6 -5.05 8.35 3.94
N THR A 7 -4.41 8.02 5.05
CA THR A 7 -2.96 8.17 5.22
C THR A 7 -2.32 6.79 5.11
N ILE A 8 -1.24 6.71 4.33
CA ILE A 8 -0.42 5.52 4.24
C ILE A 8 0.98 5.90 4.70
N GLU A 9 1.43 5.29 5.78
CA GLU A 9 2.81 5.40 6.27
C GLU A 9 3.57 4.14 5.87
N LEU A 10 4.71 4.31 5.20
CA LEU A 10 5.59 3.22 4.78
C LEU A 10 6.96 3.42 5.40
N LYS A 11 7.36 2.47 6.25
CA LYS A 11 8.66 2.49 6.91
C LYS A 11 9.54 1.35 6.43
N ASN A 12 10.76 1.68 6.02
CA ASN A 12 11.75 0.74 5.56
C ASN A 12 12.74 0.44 6.70
N TYR A 13 12.65 -0.74 7.30
CA TYR A 13 13.61 -1.22 8.30
C TYR A 13 14.71 -2.11 7.70
N CYS A 14 14.75 -2.26 6.38
CA CYS A 14 15.84 -2.99 5.73
C CYS A 14 17.16 -2.22 5.88
N SER A 15 18.27 -2.95 5.94
CA SER A 15 19.61 -2.37 5.91
C SER A 15 20.16 -2.24 4.48
N ASP A 16 19.82 -3.19 3.61
CA ASP A 16 20.39 -3.31 2.26
C ASP A 16 19.36 -3.07 1.14
N TYR A 17 18.15 -2.62 1.47
CA TYR A 17 17.11 -2.33 0.49
C TYR A 17 16.70 -0.87 0.52
N LYS A 18 16.48 -0.31 -0.67
CA LYS A 18 15.79 0.95 -0.91
C LYS A 18 14.46 0.68 -1.59
N LEU A 19 13.48 1.52 -1.28
CA LEU A 19 12.22 1.57 -2.02
C LEU A 19 12.31 2.75 -2.99
N ILE A 20 12.33 2.49 -4.29
CA ILE A 20 12.47 3.53 -5.33
C ILE A 20 11.33 3.51 -6.35
N ASN A 21 11.23 4.53 -7.18
CA ASN A 21 10.26 4.61 -8.29
C ASN A 21 8.81 4.41 -7.82
N PRO A 22 8.30 5.27 -6.90
CA PRO A 22 6.92 5.18 -6.47
C PRO A 22 5.98 5.31 -7.67
N SER A 23 4.98 4.45 -7.71
CA SER A 23 3.86 4.57 -8.64
C SER A 23 2.56 4.39 -7.88
N HIS A 24 1.49 5.00 -8.39
CA HIS A 24 0.18 4.88 -7.78
C HIS A 24 -0.90 4.80 -8.86
N TYR A 25 -1.92 4.03 -8.57
CA TYR A 25 -3.16 4.01 -9.32
C TYR A 25 -4.32 4.26 -8.36
N THR A 26 -5.15 5.25 -8.71
CA THR A 26 -6.32 5.62 -7.90
C THR A 26 -7.58 5.21 -8.67
N TYR A 27 -8.28 4.18 -8.19
CA TYR A 27 -9.58 3.79 -8.74
C TYR A 27 -10.65 4.82 -8.39
N ARG A 28 -10.62 5.33 -7.14
CA ARG A 28 -11.51 6.40 -6.65
C ARG A 28 -10.79 7.30 -5.66
N GLY A 29 -11.19 8.57 -5.63
CA GLY A 29 -10.48 9.60 -4.87
C GLY A 29 -9.40 10.29 -5.70
N SER A 30 -8.49 10.96 -5.03
CA SER A 30 -7.34 11.64 -5.62
C SER A 30 -6.12 11.54 -4.71
N LEU A 31 -4.94 11.47 -5.30
CA LEU A 31 -3.69 11.65 -4.56
C LEU A 31 -3.54 13.12 -4.17
N ASN A 32 -3.32 13.39 -2.89
CA ASN A 32 -3.06 14.74 -2.38
C ASN A 32 -1.56 14.93 -2.09
N THR A 33 -0.96 13.96 -1.40
CA THR A 33 0.47 13.98 -1.08
C THR A 33 1.11 12.71 -1.65
N PRO A 34 1.96 12.80 -2.67
CA PRO A 34 2.71 11.65 -3.18
C PRO A 34 3.69 11.15 -2.12
N PHE A 35 4.01 9.86 -2.21
CA PHE A 35 5.15 9.30 -1.52
C PHE A 35 6.48 9.91 -2.05
N PRO A 36 7.57 9.90 -1.26
CA PRO A 36 8.88 10.36 -1.73
C PRO A 36 9.46 9.45 -2.81
N ASP A 37 10.28 9.98 -3.71
CA ASP A 37 10.85 9.21 -4.84
C ASP A 37 11.73 8.04 -4.39
N GLU A 38 12.31 8.13 -3.19
CA GLU A 38 13.12 7.10 -2.55
C GLU A 38 12.79 7.04 -1.05
N ILE A 39 12.76 5.81 -0.49
CA ILE A 39 12.80 5.56 0.95
C ILE A 39 14.00 4.66 1.23
N GLY A 40 15.04 5.25 1.82
CA GLY A 40 16.27 4.57 2.16
C GLY A 40 16.17 3.62 3.36
N PRO A 41 17.26 2.89 3.66
CA PRO A 41 17.38 2.09 4.87
C PRO A 41 17.05 2.90 6.13
N SER A 42 16.20 2.36 6.99
CA SER A 42 15.71 3.00 8.24
C SER A 42 14.90 4.29 8.06
N GLU A 43 14.52 4.65 6.84
CA GLU A 43 13.70 5.83 6.54
C GLU A 43 12.20 5.49 6.44
N SER A 44 11.37 6.54 6.35
CA SER A 44 9.93 6.41 6.20
C SER A 44 9.38 7.45 5.23
N GLY A 45 8.33 7.07 4.50
CA GLY A 45 7.54 7.96 3.67
C GLY A 45 6.08 7.96 4.09
N ILE A 46 5.37 9.04 3.76
CA ILE A 46 3.93 9.17 3.97
C ILE A 46 3.29 9.58 2.64
N SER A 47 2.13 9.01 2.35
CA SER A 47 1.25 9.48 1.28
C SER A 47 -0.17 9.68 1.80
N VAL A 48 -0.83 10.70 1.26
CA VAL A 48 -2.19 11.08 1.66
C VAL A 48 -3.08 11.06 0.43
N PHE A 49 -4.17 10.32 0.55
CA PHE A 49 -5.22 10.29 -0.46
C PHE A 49 -6.49 10.94 0.07
N THR A 50 -7.15 11.70 -0.80
CA THR A 50 -8.39 12.40 -0.49
C THR A 50 -9.54 11.80 -1.26
N LYS A 51 -10.73 11.86 -0.66
CA LYS A 51 -11.97 11.60 -1.36
C LYS A 51 -12.27 12.73 -2.36
N THR A 52 -12.80 12.38 -3.52
CA THR A 52 -13.34 13.36 -4.48
C THR A 52 -14.57 14.07 -3.90
N ALA A 53 -14.54 15.40 -3.84
CA ALA A 53 -15.66 16.21 -3.36
C ALA A 53 -16.96 15.91 -4.12
N GLY A 54 -18.10 15.95 -3.44
CA GLY A 54 -19.42 15.74 -4.06
C GLY A 54 -19.78 14.30 -4.45
N THR A 55 -18.87 13.33 -4.26
CA THR A 55 -19.16 11.91 -4.53
C THR A 55 -19.46 11.15 -3.24
N PHE A 56 -20.09 9.98 -3.30
CA PHE A 56 -20.25 9.08 -2.15
C PHE A 56 -19.06 8.14 -1.94
N CYS A 57 -18.20 7.95 -2.93
CA CYS A 57 -17.07 7.01 -2.81
C CYS A 57 -15.85 7.62 -2.13
N ARG A 58 -15.09 6.82 -1.39
CA ARG A 58 -13.85 7.27 -0.72
C ARG A 58 -12.63 6.97 -1.58
N SER A 59 -11.45 7.09 -0.98
CA SER A 59 -10.18 6.76 -1.63
C SER A 59 -9.94 5.25 -1.69
N VAL A 60 -9.60 4.78 -2.89
CA VAL A 60 -9.35 3.38 -3.23
C VAL A 60 -8.26 3.33 -4.29
N GLY A 61 -7.24 2.50 -4.09
CA GLY A 61 -6.13 2.40 -5.03
C GLY A 61 -5.06 1.41 -4.65
N VAL A 62 -3.98 1.45 -5.42
CA VAL A 62 -2.75 0.70 -5.17
C VAL A 62 -1.56 1.63 -5.32
N VAL A 63 -0.56 1.43 -4.48
CA VAL A 63 0.76 2.06 -4.54
C VAL A 63 1.80 0.97 -4.73
N THR A 64 2.82 1.25 -5.53
CA THR A 64 3.95 0.35 -5.70
C THR A 64 5.29 1.05 -5.53
N TYR A 65 6.28 0.29 -5.08
CA TYR A 65 7.69 0.69 -5.06
C TYR A 65 8.54 -0.45 -5.63
N ASP A 66 9.60 -0.10 -6.32
CA ASP A 66 10.65 -1.04 -6.68
C ASP A 66 11.53 -1.31 -5.46
N LEU A 67 11.84 -2.59 -5.22
CA LEU A 67 12.69 -3.04 -4.13
C LEU A 67 14.13 -3.17 -4.65
N LEU A 68 14.91 -2.08 -4.58
CA LEU A 68 16.30 -2.06 -5.04
C LEU A 68 17.23 -2.56 -3.93
N LYS A 69 18.11 -3.51 -4.23
CA LYS A 69 19.16 -3.96 -3.31
C LYS A 69 20.40 -3.08 -3.47
N ASN A 70 20.86 -2.45 -2.41
CA ASN A 70 21.98 -1.50 -2.45
C ASN A 70 23.30 -2.16 -2.80
N SER A 71 23.60 -3.32 -2.22
CA SER A 71 24.86 -4.02 -2.43
C SER A 71 25.10 -4.48 -3.87
N THR A 72 24.04 -4.74 -4.64
CA THR A 72 24.14 -5.24 -6.03
C THR A 72 23.58 -4.29 -7.08
N GLU A 73 22.90 -3.22 -6.66
CA GLU A 73 22.13 -2.32 -7.54
C GLU A 73 21.07 -3.05 -8.39
N GLU A 74 20.61 -4.22 -7.93
CA GLU A 74 19.62 -5.02 -8.64
C GLU A 74 18.22 -4.77 -8.07
N ASN A 75 17.23 -4.64 -8.95
CA ASN A 75 15.84 -4.61 -8.54
C ASN A 75 15.37 -6.05 -8.25
N GLN A 76 14.90 -6.23 -7.03
CA GLN A 76 14.54 -7.52 -6.44
C GLN A 76 13.01 -7.75 -6.42
N GLY A 77 12.24 -6.90 -7.09
CA GLY A 77 10.79 -7.04 -7.21
C GLY A 77 10.05 -5.75 -6.91
N LYS A 78 8.73 -5.85 -6.84
CA LYS A 78 7.86 -4.69 -6.66
C LYS A 78 7.01 -4.83 -5.41
N LEU A 79 7.28 -4.00 -4.40
CA LEU A 79 6.39 -3.84 -3.26
C LEU A 79 5.06 -3.28 -3.76
N ALA A 80 3.94 -3.88 -3.35
CA ALA A 80 2.60 -3.40 -3.65
C ALA A 80 1.77 -3.24 -2.37
N ILE A 81 1.05 -2.12 -2.27
CA ILE A 81 0.17 -1.77 -1.15
C ILE A 81 -1.18 -1.37 -1.74
N MET A 82 -2.21 -2.17 -1.53
CA MET A 82 -3.59 -1.86 -1.91
C MET A 82 -4.37 -1.40 -0.68
N PHE A 83 -5.24 -0.41 -0.89
CA PHE A 83 -6.17 0.07 0.11
C PHE A 83 -7.54 0.34 -0.53
N SER A 84 -8.61 -0.01 0.17
CA SER A 84 -9.98 0.19 -0.29
C SER A 84 -10.90 0.51 0.87
N ASN A 85 -11.45 1.72 0.85
CA ASN A 85 -12.22 2.25 1.96
C ASN A 85 -13.69 2.37 1.55
N PRO A 86 -14.61 1.58 2.12
CA PRO A 86 -16.03 1.67 1.79
C PRO A 86 -16.69 2.91 2.40
N PHE A 87 -17.71 3.45 1.74
CA PHE A 87 -18.48 4.56 2.29
C PHE A 87 -19.34 4.15 3.50
N ASP A 88 -19.91 2.94 3.45
CA ASP A 88 -20.82 2.40 4.46
C ASP A 88 -20.15 1.28 5.26
N PHE A 89 -19.87 1.57 6.53
CA PHE A 89 -19.25 0.61 7.46
C PHE A 89 -20.26 -0.36 8.09
N ASN A 90 -21.57 -0.16 7.88
CA ASN A 90 -22.57 -1.11 8.37
C ASN A 90 -22.53 -2.42 7.57
N LEU A 91 -22.05 -2.37 6.32
CA LEU A 91 -22.00 -3.51 5.40
C LEU A 91 -20.57 -3.94 5.05
N TYR A 92 -19.58 -3.06 5.18
CA TYR A 92 -18.22 -3.27 4.70
C TYR A 92 -17.17 -2.77 5.70
N SER A 93 -15.95 -3.28 5.62
CA SER A 93 -14.79 -2.74 6.36
C SER A 93 -13.75 -2.21 5.37
N ASN A 94 -12.87 -1.34 5.85
CA ASN A 94 -11.67 -0.98 5.10
C ASN A 94 -10.89 -2.26 4.80
N LEU A 95 -10.37 -2.36 3.58
CA LEU A 95 -9.64 -3.52 3.08
C LEU A 95 -8.25 -3.07 2.66
N PHE A 96 -7.24 -3.86 3.01
CA PHE A 96 -5.87 -3.58 2.61
C PHE A 96 -5.15 -4.87 2.22
N ALA A 97 -4.17 -4.74 1.35
CA ALA A 97 -3.31 -5.85 0.98
C ALA A 97 -1.87 -5.37 0.78
N VAL A 98 -0.92 -6.24 1.12
CA VAL A 98 0.51 -5.99 0.89
C VAL A 98 1.20 -7.23 0.33
N GLY A 99 2.23 -7.01 -0.48
CA GLY A 99 2.97 -8.10 -1.11
C GLY A 99 4.20 -7.65 -1.87
N VAL A 100 4.94 -8.62 -2.41
CA VAL A 100 6.07 -8.42 -3.31
C VAL A 100 5.76 -9.17 -4.60
N LEU A 101 5.69 -8.42 -5.70
CA LEU A 101 5.29 -8.88 -7.03
C LEU A 101 6.49 -8.87 -7.98
N ASP A 102 6.27 -9.40 -9.19
CA ASP A 102 7.25 -9.33 -10.26
C ASP A 102 7.56 -7.86 -10.61
N ILE A 103 8.83 -7.58 -10.93
CA ILE A 103 9.31 -6.23 -11.30
C ILE A 103 8.52 -5.61 -12.46
N ASN A 104 8.03 -6.41 -13.39
CA ASN A 104 7.28 -5.94 -14.56
C ASN A 104 5.80 -5.68 -14.26
N THR A 105 5.36 -5.90 -13.02
CA THR A 105 3.97 -5.67 -12.63
C THR A 105 3.63 -4.19 -12.73
N LYS A 106 2.65 -3.84 -13.57
CA LYS A 106 2.22 -2.45 -13.74
C LYS A 106 1.39 -1.99 -12.54
N CYS A 107 1.51 -0.72 -12.19
CA CYS A 107 0.66 -0.07 -11.19
C CYS A 107 -0.58 0.50 -11.87
N ASP A 108 -1.61 -0.32 -12.07
CA ASP A 108 -2.79 0.04 -12.85
C ASP A 108 -4.09 -0.57 -12.28
N TYR A 109 -5.17 -0.45 -13.07
CA TYR A 109 -6.48 -0.99 -12.75
C TYR A 109 -6.48 -2.51 -12.60
N ASP A 110 -5.70 -3.22 -13.41
CA ASP A 110 -5.65 -4.68 -13.38
C ASP A 110 -4.98 -5.15 -12.10
N LEU A 111 -3.88 -4.50 -11.69
CA LEU A 111 -3.26 -4.77 -10.40
C LEU A 111 -4.22 -4.51 -9.22
N TYR A 112 -4.90 -3.36 -9.23
CA TYR A 112 -5.90 -3.05 -8.20
C TYR A 112 -7.00 -4.12 -8.13
N THR A 113 -7.59 -4.46 -9.28
CA THR A 113 -8.68 -5.44 -9.39
C THR A 113 -8.22 -6.80 -8.89
N LYS A 114 -7.02 -7.23 -9.30
CA LYS A 114 -6.41 -8.47 -8.85
C LYS A 114 -6.29 -8.48 -7.32
N MET A 115 -5.59 -7.51 -6.74
CA MET A 115 -5.40 -7.45 -5.29
C MET A 115 -6.71 -7.32 -4.49
N TYR A 116 -7.74 -6.72 -5.07
CA TYR A 116 -9.04 -6.52 -4.41
C TYR A 116 -9.97 -7.74 -4.46
N TYR A 117 -9.97 -8.51 -5.55
CA TYR A 117 -10.88 -9.65 -5.71
C TYR A 117 -10.20 -11.00 -5.48
N GLU A 118 -8.96 -11.19 -5.93
CA GLU A 118 -8.26 -12.48 -5.84
C GLU A 118 -7.58 -12.66 -4.49
N ALA A 119 -7.59 -13.88 -3.95
CA ALA A 119 -7.04 -14.17 -2.62
C ALA A 119 -5.53 -14.45 -2.64
N GLU A 120 -4.95 -14.70 -3.82
CA GLU A 120 -3.56 -15.14 -3.99
C GLU A 120 -2.90 -14.42 -5.18
N GLY A 121 -1.56 -14.40 -5.17
CA GLY A 121 -0.77 -13.82 -6.27
C GLY A 121 0.45 -13.01 -5.85
N GLY A 122 1.12 -13.40 -4.76
CA GLY A 122 2.31 -12.68 -4.23
C GLY A 122 1.97 -11.56 -3.24
N TYR A 123 0.78 -11.61 -2.64
CA TYR A 123 0.31 -10.66 -1.63
C TYR A 123 -0.67 -11.34 -0.68
N LEU A 124 -0.93 -10.70 0.46
CA LEU A 124 -2.00 -11.06 1.39
C LEU A 124 -2.95 -9.88 1.57
N ARG A 125 -4.24 -10.20 1.68
CA ARG A 125 -5.32 -9.23 1.90
C ARG A 125 -6.00 -9.46 3.25
N ARG A 126 -6.44 -8.39 3.90
CA ARG A 126 -7.19 -8.44 5.15
C ARG A 126 -8.15 -7.26 5.27
N ALA A 127 -9.27 -7.49 5.97
CA ALA A 127 -10.14 -6.39 6.41
C ALA A 127 -9.58 -5.76 7.69
N ALA A 128 -9.59 -4.44 7.78
CA ALA A 128 -9.05 -3.69 8.91
C ALA A 128 -9.62 -4.13 10.27
N ARG A 129 -10.90 -4.50 10.32
CA ARG A 129 -11.54 -5.07 11.53
C ARG A 129 -10.94 -6.39 12.00
N ASP A 130 -10.31 -7.15 11.10
CA ASP A 130 -9.72 -8.47 11.40
C ASP A 130 -8.23 -8.36 11.80
N GLY A 131 -7.77 -7.13 12.08
CA GLY A 131 -6.43 -6.82 12.57
C GLY A 131 -5.37 -6.65 11.48
N GLY A 132 -4.11 -6.76 11.88
CA GLY A 132 -2.96 -6.65 10.98
C GLY A 132 -2.68 -7.93 10.19
N LEU A 133 -1.81 -7.82 9.20
CA LEU A 133 -1.30 -8.95 8.43
C LEU A 133 0.22 -8.92 8.31
N THR A 134 0.82 -10.08 8.16
CA THR A 134 2.25 -10.27 7.90
C THR A 134 2.41 -11.10 6.63
N TYR A 135 3.08 -10.54 5.63
CA TYR A 135 3.47 -11.22 4.39
C TYR A 135 4.97 -11.46 4.42
N THR A 136 5.41 -12.68 4.13
CA THR A 136 6.84 -13.02 4.05
C THR A 136 7.12 -13.54 2.65
N SER A 137 8.09 -12.93 1.98
CA SER A 137 8.71 -13.42 0.75
C SER A 137 10.08 -14.02 1.07
N GLU A 138 10.84 -14.44 0.05
CA GLU A 138 12.24 -14.83 0.22
C GLU A 138 13.15 -13.64 0.60
N ARG A 139 12.74 -12.40 0.28
CA ARG A 139 13.60 -11.20 0.34
C ARG A 139 13.32 -10.34 1.56
N VAL A 140 12.02 -10.10 1.81
CA VAL A 140 11.53 -9.22 2.88
C VAL A 140 10.28 -9.78 3.54
N THR A 141 10.06 -9.36 4.78
CA THR A 141 8.83 -9.52 5.53
C THR A 141 8.14 -8.16 5.67
N ILE A 142 6.87 -8.10 5.29
CA ILE A 142 6.03 -6.90 5.35
C ILE A 142 4.98 -7.10 6.43
N THR A 143 4.92 -6.18 7.39
CA THR A 143 3.82 -6.10 8.35
C THR A 143 2.95 -4.90 8.03
N ALA A 144 1.64 -5.07 8.10
CA ALA A 144 0.69 -4.01 7.82
C ALA A 144 -0.50 -4.01 8.77
N THR A 145 -0.92 -2.83 9.19
CA THR A 145 -2.12 -2.61 10.02
C THR A 145 -2.89 -1.41 9.50
N MET A 146 -4.21 -1.49 9.51
CA MET A 146 -5.09 -0.41 9.07
C MET A 146 -6.17 -0.15 10.10
N THR A 147 -6.52 1.12 10.33
CA THR A 147 -7.68 1.46 11.17
C THR A 147 -8.99 1.31 10.39
N ASP A 148 -10.02 0.74 11.02
CA ASP A 148 -11.35 0.55 10.41
C ASP A 148 -12.24 1.78 10.65
N THR A 149 -11.82 2.96 10.17
CA THR A 149 -12.51 4.23 10.43
C THR A 149 -12.76 5.06 9.15
N TYR A 150 -13.46 6.18 9.31
CA TYR A 150 -13.68 7.13 8.23
C TYR A 150 -12.41 7.86 7.77
N GLU A 151 -11.35 7.88 8.55
CA GLU A 151 -10.06 8.49 8.20
C GLU A 151 -8.96 7.46 8.46
N PRO A 152 -8.81 6.47 7.55
CA PRO A 152 -7.95 5.35 7.81
C PRO A 152 -6.48 5.74 7.81
N ASP A 153 -5.76 5.16 8.76
CA ASP A 153 -4.30 5.17 8.87
C ASP A 153 -3.81 3.76 8.59
N LEU A 154 -3.14 3.57 7.44
CA LEU A 154 -2.52 2.32 7.02
C LEU A 154 -1.01 2.43 7.26
N ARG A 155 -0.49 1.62 8.18
CA ARG A 155 0.93 1.56 8.48
C ARG A 155 1.52 0.30 7.91
N VAL A 156 2.58 0.44 7.14
CA VAL A 156 3.31 -0.64 6.48
C VAL A 156 4.77 -0.57 6.90
N GLN A 157 5.32 -1.70 7.32
CA GLN A 157 6.72 -1.82 7.69
C GLN A 157 7.37 -2.94 6.89
N VAL A 158 8.50 -2.65 6.27
CA VAL A 158 9.27 -3.61 5.48
C VAL A 158 10.52 -3.96 6.25
N HIS A 159 10.73 -5.25 6.51
CA HIS A 159 11.90 -5.78 7.18
C HIS A 159 12.64 -6.72 6.24
N GLN A 160 13.96 -6.64 6.25
CA GLN A 160 14.79 -7.60 5.55
C GLN A 160 14.75 -8.94 6.30
N ASN A 161 14.70 -10.04 5.55
CA ASN A 161 14.78 -11.38 6.13
C ASN A 161 16.20 -11.74 6.58
#